data_AF-A0A381DK08-F1
#
_entry.id   AF-A0A381DK08-F1
#
_cell.length_a   1.000
_cell.length_b   1.000
_cell.length_c   1.000
_cell.angle_alpha   90.00
_cell.angle_beta   90.00
_cell.angle_gamma   90.00
#
_symmetry.space_group_name_H-M   'P 1'
#
loop_
_entity.id
_entity.type
_entity.pdbx_description
1 polymer ?
#
loop_
_entity_poly.entity_id
_entity_poly.type
_entity_poly.pdbx_seq_one_letter_code
_entity_poly.pdbx_strand_id
1 'polypeptide(L)'
;MKSFDKFCYPVLKLMSDKKERKKGEICEILGANLTENDRNLLLKGGKKLYVDRIGWAISYLSYTKNLDDKNRLLVRVSRATYKITSLGLEISKNETKFSEWFNKIYNKSHQINEIQTPNEQIDKGIDDLNDDLKSELIEKILEKEPEFFEQFVTKLLNKMGYGYKLGETTQKTRDGGIDGVVNEDILGFSKIYFQAKRYRDNKVGINDIKQFVGTLVDKQTKKGLFITTSTFSDDAIKYANNQVATSLVLVDKNILADLMIKYKVGVQIKEIKEICQIDNDFFEGDE
;
A
#
# COMPACT_ATOMS: atom_id res chain seq x y z
N MET A 1 -6.39 -2.79 14.14
CA MET A 1 -6.54 -1.37 14.48
C MET A 1 -7.99 -0.86 14.51
N LYS A 2 -8.34 -0.10 15.57
CA LYS A 2 -9.63 0.61 15.73
C LYS A 2 -9.92 1.59 14.59
N SER A 3 -11.16 1.65 14.13
CA SER A 3 -11.68 2.65 13.17
C SER A 3 -11.74 4.06 13.76
N PHE A 4 -11.94 5.09 12.93
CA PHE A 4 -11.84 6.48 13.40
C PHE A 4 -12.92 6.86 14.43
N ASP A 5 -14.16 6.35 14.30
CA ASP A 5 -15.26 6.56 15.25
C ASP A 5 -14.88 6.12 16.67
N LYS A 6 -14.14 5.02 16.80
CA LYS A 6 -13.66 4.47 18.07
C LYS A 6 -12.59 5.33 18.72
N PHE A 7 -12.02 6.31 18.01
CA PHE A 7 -11.13 7.32 18.58
C PHE A 7 -11.86 8.58 19.04
N CYS A 8 -13.10 8.83 18.61
CA CYS A 8 -13.84 10.04 18.98
C CYS A 8 -14.06 10.16 20.50
N TYR A 9 -14.56 9.12 21.17
CA TYR A 9 -14.75 9.17 22.62
C TYR A 9 -13.43 9.26 23.40
N PRO A 10 -12.37 8.47 23.09
CA PRO A 10 -11.05 8.66 23.70
C PRO A 10 -10.47 10.06 23.55
N VAL A 11 -10.61 10.70 22.38
CA VAL A 11 -10.21 12.09 22.17
C VAL A 11 -11.00 13.01 23.09
N LEU A 12 -12.32 12.87 23.13
CA LEU A 12 -13.18 13.71 23.98
C LEU A 12 -12.83 13.55 25.47
N LYS A 13 -12.58 12.31 25.92
CA LYS A 13 -12.18 12.01 27.31
C LYS A 13 -10.82 12.61 27.65
N LEU A 14 -9.85 12.54 26.75
CA LEU A 14 -8.55 13.19 26.95
C LEU A 14 -8.69 14.71 27.13
N MET A 15 -9.55 15.34 26.34
CA MET A 15 -9.78 16.80 26.39
C MET A 15 -10.62 17.26 27.59
N SER A 16 -11.18 16.34 28.39
CA SER A 16 -12.05 16.66 29.53
C SER A 16 -11.32 17.33 30.71
N ASP A 17 -9.99 17.31 30.72
CA ASP A 17 -9.16 18.06 31.68
C ASP A 17 -9.04 19.56 31.35
N LYS A 18 -9.73 20.00 30.29
CA LYS A 18 -9.83 21.40 29.82
C LYS A 18 -8.51 22.00 29.32
N LYS A 19 -7.45 21.20 29.19
CA LYS A 19 -6.17 21.67 28.62
C LYS A 19 -6.33 21.87 27.12
N GLU A 20 -5.71 22.93 26.62
CA GLU A 20 -5.56 23.16 25.19
C GLU A 20 -4.42 22.29 24.68
N ARG A 21 -4.67 21.54 23.60
CA ARG A 21 -3.70 20.58 23.04
C ARG A 21 -3.56 20.71 21.55
N LYS A 22 -2.34 20.56 21.07
CA LYS A 22 -2.08 20.41 19.64
C LYS A 22 -2.56 19.05 19.15
N LYS A 23 -3.03 18.97 17.92
CA LYS A 23 -3.41 17.71 17.26
C LYS A 23 -2.31 16.66 17.33
N GLY A 24 -1.05 17.06 17.15
CA GLY A 24 0.10 16.16 17.29
C GLY A 24 0.20 15.51 18.67
N GLU A 25 0.07 16.31 19.73
CA GLU A 25 0.08 15.85 21.13
C GLU A 25 -1.07 14.87 21.40
N ILE A 26 -2.28 15.17 20.92
CA ILE A 26 -3.44 14.27 21.04
C ILE A 26 -3.16 12.92 20.37
N CYS A 27 -2.58 12.94 19.16
CA CYS A 27 -2.20 11.74 18.43
C CYS A 27 -1.11 10.94 19.16
N GLU A 28 -0.12 11.60 19.76
CA GLU A 28 0.96 10.94 20.51
C GLU A 28 0.43 10.27 21.78
N ILE A 29 -0.35 10.98 22.60
CA ILE A 29 -0.91 10.46 23.86
C ILE A 29 -1.80 9.25 23.59
N LEU A 30 -2.72 9.35 22.63
CA LEU A 30 -3.62 8.24 22.31
C LEU A 30 -2.91 7.12 21.56
N GLY A 31 -1.93 7.46 20.73
CA GLY A 31 -1.10 6.50 19.99
C GLY A 31 -0.22 5.64 20.90
N ALA A 32 0.23 6.16 22.04
CA ALA A 32 1.02 5.41 23.02
C ALA A 32 0.27 4.20 23.60
N ASN A 33 -1.07 4.19 23.55
CA ASN A 33 -1.91 3.09 24.03
C ASN A 33 -2.18 2.02 22.96
N LEU A 34 -1.60 2.13 21.75
CA LEU A 34 -1.77 1.18 20.66
C LEU A 34 -0.64 0.14 20.62
N THR A 35 -0.91 -1.02 20.02
CA THR A 35 0.12 -2.03 19.77
C THR A 35 1.16 -1.52 18.78
N GLU A 36 2.37 -2.07 18.82
CA GLU A 36 3.43 -1.72 17.87
C GLU A 36 3.01 -1.93 16.42
N ASN A 37 2.31 -3.03 16.13
CA ASN A 37 1.75 -3.30 14.81
C ASN A 37 0.78 -2.20 14.37
N ASP A 38 -0.17 -1.81 15.22
CA ASP A 38 -1.15 -0.76 14.88
C ASP A 38 -0.48 0.62 14.70
N ARG A 39 0.59 0.92 15.45
CA ARG A 39 1.34 2.18 15.31
C ARG A 39 2.13 2.28 14.01
N ASN A 40 2.51 1.14 13.43
CA ASN A 40 3.33 1.07 12.22
C ASN A 40 2.51 0.92 10.92
N LEU A 41 1.18 0.81 11.01
CA LEU A 41 0.31 0.84 9.82
C LEU A 41 0.38 2.21 9.13
N LEU A 42 0.55 2.19 7.81
CA LEU A 42 0.65 3.38 6.96
C LEU A 42 -0.46 3.38 5.90
N LEU A 43 -0.95 4.59 5.58
CA LEU A 43 -1.68 4.86 4.35
C LEU A 43 -0.70 4.83 3.15
N LYS A 44 -1.20 4.72 1.92
CA LYS A 44 -0.35 4.73 0.71
C LYS A 44 0.48 6.00 0.56
N GLY A 45 -0.01 7.12 1.10
CA GLY A 45 0.74 8.38 1.19
C GLY A 45 1.84 8.42 2.27
N GLY A 46 2.13 7.31 2.95
CA GLY A 46 3.18 7.21 3.98
C GLY A 46 2.81 7.74 5.37
N LYS A 47 1.61 8.32 5.52
CA LYS A 47 1.10 8.80 6.81
C LYS A 47 0.69 7.63 7.69
N LYS A 48 1.03 7.67 8.99
CA LYS A 48 0.58 6.67 9.96
C LYS A 48 -0.95 6.65 10.08
N LEU A 49 -1.54 5.46 9.96
CA LEU A 49 -2.99 5.27 9.94
C LEU A 49 -3.67 5.80 11.21
N TYR A 50 -3.05 5.61 12.39
CA TYR A 50 -3.62 6.11 13.65
C TYR A 50 -3.61 7.63 13.74
N VAL A 51 -2.59 8.29 13.20
CA VAL A 51 -2.53 9.75 13.13
C VAL A 51 -3.63 10.28 12.21
N ASP A 52 -3.91 9.57 11.11
CA ASP A 52 -5.03 9.91 10.22
C ASP A 52 -6.38 9.75 10.92
N ARG A 53 -6.67 8.56 11.48
CA ARG A 53 -7.93 8.25 12.15
C ARG A 53 -8.20 9.15 13.37
N ILE A 54 -7.21 9.42 14.22
CA ILE A 54 -7.36 10.38 15.33
C ILE A 54 -7.57 11.80 14.80
N GLY A 55 -6.86 12.17 13.73
CA GLY A 55 -7.05 13.46 13.08
C GLY A 55 -8.47 13.66 12.57
N TRP A 56 -9.07 12.63 11.98
CA TRP A 56 -10.47 12.64 11.58
C TRP A 56 -11.40 12.67 12.79
N ALA A 57 -11.12 11.91 13.86
CA ALA A 57 -11.90 12.00 15.10
C ALA A 57 -11.94 13.44 15.66
N ILE A 58 -10.79 14.14 15.70
CA ILE A 58 -10.74 15.55 16.11
C ILE A 58 -11.56 16.44 15.17
N SER A 59 -11.43 16.27 13.85
CA SER A 59 -12.28 16.99 12.89
C SER A 59 -13.76 16.74 13.17
N TYR A 60 -14.18 15.49 13.35
CA TYR A 60 -15.58 15.16 13.62
C TYR A 60 -16.15 15.81 14.89
N LEU A 61 -15.32 15.96 15.93
CA LEU A 61 -15.71 16.61 17.18
C LEU A 61 -15.70 18.14 17.11
N SER A 62 -14.92 18.72 16.19
CA SER A 62 -14.68 20.17 16.11
C SER A 62 -15.36 20.88 14.95
N TYR A 63 -15.45 20.21 13.80
CA TYR A 63 -15.99 20.73 12.56
C TYR A 63 -16.35 19.59 11.60
N THR A 64 -17.63 19.49 11.24
CA THR A 64 -18.07 18.75 10.05
C THR A 64 -19.11 19.60 9.33
N LYS A 65 -19.34 19.31 8.05
CA LYS A 65 -20.35 20.00 7.22
C LYS A 65 -21.74 20.08 7.88
N ASN A 66 -22.08 19.11 8.74
CA ASN A 66 -23.38 18.99 9.38
C ASN A 66 -23.38 19.38 10.88
N LEU A 67 -22.27 19.94 11.37
CA LEU A 67 -22.11 20.33 12.76
C LEU A 67 -22.24 21.85 12.89
N ASP A 68 -23.37 22.31 13.43
CA ASP A 68 -23.51 23.71 13.81
C ASP A 68 -22.60 24.07 14.99
N ASP A 69 -22.33 25.36 15.17
CA ASP A 69 -21.43 25.84 16.22
C ASP A 69 -21.88 25.47 17.64
N LYS A 70 -23.19 25.29 17.84
CA LYS A 70 -23.79 24.95 19.14
C LYS A 70 -23.59 23.48 19.51
N ASN A 71 -23.39 22.60 18.53
CA ASN A 71 -23.23 21.16 18.73
C ASN A 71 -21.76 20.70 18.74
N ARG A 72 -20.78 21.60 18.55
CA ARG A 72 -19.34 21.28 18.59
C ARG A 72 -18.89 20.84 19.98
N LEU A 73 -18.17 19.72 20.06
CA LEU A 73 -17.61 19.22 21.32
C LEU A 73 -16.19 19.73 21.55
N LEU A 74 -15.47 20.03 20.47
CA LEU A 74 -14.18 20.69 20.48
C LEU A 74 -14.24 21.98 19.66
N VAL A 75 -13.38 22.93 19.96
CA VAL A 75 -13.17 24.13 19.14
C VAL A 75 -11.68 24.31 18.87
N ARG A 76 -11.34 24.72 17.65
CA ARG A 76 -9.97 25.09 17.30
C ARG A 76 -9.69 26.51 17.80
N VAL A 77 -8.67 26.67 18.63
CA VAL A 77 -8.29 27.96 19.24
C VAL A 77 -7.08 28.62 18.58
N SER A 78 -6.20 27.82 17.96
CA SER A 78 -5.06 28.29 17.16
C SER A 78 -4.61 27.21 16.16
N ARG A 79 -3.46 27.36 15.51
CA ARG A 79 -2.93 26.41 14.53
C ARG A 79 -2.85 24.99 15.09
N ALA A 80 -3.74 24.12 14.59
CA ALA A 80 -3.90 22.74 15.04
C ALA A 80 -4.10 22.55 16.55
N THR A 81 -4.51 23.58 17.30
CA THR A 81 -4.75 23.51 18.75
C THR A 81 -6.23 23.51 19.04
N TYR A 82 -6.66 22.58 19.90
CA TYR A 82 -8.07 22.36 20.19
C TYR A 82 -8.35 22.49 21.69
N LYS A 83 -9.57 22.88 22.02
CA LYS A 83 -10.11 22.99 23.39
C LYS A 83 -11.49 22.35 23.45
N ILE A 84 -11.83 21.75 24.60
CA ILE A 84 -13.18 21.23 24.84
C ILE A 84 -14.19 22.35 25.05
N THR A 85 -15.39 22.20 24.50
CA THR A 85 -16.51 23.13 24.73
C THR A 85 -17.27 22.75 26.00
N SER A 86 -18.17 23.63 26.46
CA SER A 86 -19.06 23.32 27.59
C SER A 86 -19.93 22.09 27.33
N LEU A 87 -20.44 21.94 26.11
CA LEU A 87 -21.19 20.75 25.67
C LEU A 87 -20.28 19.51 25.64
N GLY A 88 -19.06 19.64 25.10
CA GLY A 88 -18.07 18.57 25.10
C GLY A 88 -17.79 18.03 26.50
N LEU A 89 -17.64 18.93 27.49
CA LEU A 89 -17.40 18.56 28.89
C LEU A 89 -18.60 17.86 29.54
N GLU A 90 -19.82 18.22 29.17
CA GLU A 90 -21.01 17.50 29.65
C GLU A 90 -21.06 16.09 29.07
N ILE A 91 -20.85 15.97 27.76
CA ILE A 91 -20.94 14.71 27.03
C ILE A 91 -19.77 13.77 27.37
N SER A 92 -18.58 14.29 27.67
CA SER A 92 -17.40 13.49 28.02
C SER A 92 -17.57 12.65 29.29
N LYS A 93 -18.56 12.97 30.13
CA LYS A 93 -18.84 12.26 31.40
C LYS A 93 -19.65 10.99 31.22
N ASN A 94 -20.35 10.83 30.09
CA ASN A 94 -21.27 9.72 29.87
C ASN A 94 -21.16 9.21 28.43
N GLU A 95 -20.66 7.99 28.28
CA GLU A 95 -20.46 7.34 26.98
C GLU A 95 -21.76 7.08 26.22
N THR A 96 -22.87 6.87 26.93
CA THR A 96 -24.21 6.77 26.33
C THR A 96 -24.65 8.10 25.72
N LYS A 97 -24.48 9.21 26.45
CA LYS A 97 -24.75 10.57 25.91
C LYS A 97 -23.88 10.87 24.70
N PHE A 98 -22.61 10.45 24.73
CA PHE A 98 -21.73 10.57 23.57
C PHE A 98 -22.25 9.76 22.38
N SER A 99 -22.67 8.52 22.59
CA SER A 99 -23.19 7.65 21.53
C SER A 99 -24.46 8.23 20.90
N GLU A 100 -25.37 8.78 21.71
CA GLU A 100 -26.57 9.48 21.23
C GLU A 100 -26.23 10.71 20.38
N TRP A 101 -25.31 11.55 20.87
CA TRP A 101 -24.82 12.71 20.11
C TRP A 101 -24.15 12.27 18.80
N PHE A 102 -23.27 11.28 18.88
CA PHE A 102 -22.51 10.77 17.74
C PHE A 102 -23.47 10.23 16.69
N ASN A 103 -24.43 9.38 17.05
CA ASN A 103 -25.43 8.85 16.12
C ASN A 103 -26.31 9.95 15.51
N LYS A 104 -26.71 10.96 16.28
CA LYS A 104 -27.54 12.07 15.77
C LYS A 104 -26.82 12.89 14.70
N ILE A 105 -25.54 13.17 14.89
CA ILE A 105 -24.72 13.96 13.96
C ILE A 105 -24.23 13.09 12.80
N TYR A 106 -23.77 11.87 13.09
CA TYR A 106 -23.20 10.95 12.12
C TYR A 106 -24.24 10.33 11.20
N ASN A 107 -25.37 9.84 11.72
CA ASN A 107 -26.41 9.20 10.88
C ASN A 107 -27.19 10.20 10.03
N LYS A 108 -27.23 11.48 10.43
CA LYS A 108 -27.74 12.56 9.55
C LYS A 108 -26.82 12.83 8.36
N SER A 109 -25.55 12.39 8.42
CA SER A 109 -24.54 12.69 7.41
C SER A 109 -24.36 11.62 6.34
N HIS A 110 -24.62 10.33 6.64
CA HIS A 110 -24.36 9.23 5.71
C HIS A 110 -25.35 8.05 5.89
N GLN A 111 -26.06 7.68 4.83
CA GLN A 111 -26.44 6.29 4.57
C GLN A 111 -25.23 5.61 3.91
N ILE A 112 -24.27 5.05 4.66
CA ILE A 112 -23.27 4.06 4.21
C ILE A 112 -22.48 3.58 5.46
N ASN A 113 -22.25 2.27 5.55
CA ASN A 113 -21.52 1.54 6.60
C ASN A 113 -19.99 1.83 6.68
N GLU A 114 -19.50 2.98 6.24
CA GLU A 114 -18.05 3.18 6.12
C GLU A 114 -17.47 3.91 7.34
N ILE A 115 -16.80 3.11 8.17
CA ILE A 115 -16.00 3.55 9.31
C ILE A 115 -14.56 3.90 8.89
N GLN A 116 -14.36 4.13 7.59
CA GLN A 116 -13.09 4.45 6.95
C GLN A 116 -12.96 5.97 6.82
N THR A 117 -11.74 6.49 6.95
CA THR A 117 -11.50 7.90 6.63
C THR A 117 -11.53 8.12 5.12
N PRO A 118 -11.75 9.36 4.63
CA PRO A 118 -11.65 9.66 3.20
C PRO A 118 -10.33 9.23 2.55
N ASN A 119 -9.20 9.30 3.27
CA ASN A 119 -7.92 8.80 2.75
C ASN A 119 -7.92 7.28 2.59
N GLU A 120 -8.52 6.55 3.53
CA GLU A 120 -8.70 5.09 3.41
C GLU A 120 -9.64 4.72 2.24
N GLN A 121 -10.70 5.49 2.02
CA GLN A 121 -11.60 5.31 0.87
C GLN A 121 -10.88 5.55 -0.46
N ILE A 122 -10.03 6.58 -0.54
CA ILE A 122 -9.18 6.84 -1.71
C ILE A 122 -8.20 5.70 -1.92
N ASP A 123 -7.50 5.25 -0.88
CA ASP A 123 -6.53 4.15 -0.96
C ASP A 123 -7.19 2.87 -1.48
N LYS A 124 -8.38 2.54 -0.96
CA LYS A 124 -9.21 1.42 -1.40
C LYS A 124 -9.64 1.58 -2.87
N GLY A 125 -10.14 2.75 -3.27
CA GLY A 125 -10.51 3.00 -4.66
C GLY A 125 -9.33 2.86 -5.62
N ILE A 126 -8.11 3.20 -5.17
CA ILE A 126 -6.88 2.97 -5.95
C ILE A 126 -6.54 1.48 -6.02
N ASP A 127 -6.73 0.71 -4.95
CA ASP A 127 -6.53 -0.76 -4.98
C ASP A 127 -7.51 -1.42 -5.94
N ASP A 128 -8.79 -1.09 -5.85
CA ASP A 128 -9.83 -1.64 -6.74
C ASP A 128 -9.49 -1.36 -8.21
N LEU A 129 -9.12 -0.12 -8.56
CA LEU A 129 -8.69 0.24 -9.91
C LEU A 129 -7.41 -0.50 -10.36
N ASN A 130 -6.47 -0.72 -9.44
CA ASN A 130 -5.24 -1.44 -9.75
C ASN A 130 -5.51 -2.93 -9.96
N ASP A 131 -6.40 -3.55 -9.19
CA ASP A 131 -6.70 -4.98 -9.32
C ASP A 131 -7.41 -5.29 -10.66
N ASP A 132 -8.29 -4.40 -11.11
CA ASP A 132 -8.85 -4.45 -12.47
C ASP A 132 -7.75 -4.33 -13.53
N LEU A 133 -6.87 -3.33 -13.37
CA LEU A 133 -5.75 -3.11 -14.30
C LEU A 133 -4.78 -4.30 -14.34
N LYS A 134 -4.47 -4.92 -13.20
CA LYS A 134 -3.60 -6.11 -13.14
C LYS A 134 -4.19 -7.24 -13.97
N SER A 135 -5.48 -7.47 -13.86
CA SER A 135 -6.19 -8.51 -14.62
C SER A 135 -6.12 -8.24 -16.12
N GLU A 136 -6.37 -6.99 -16.55
CA GLU A 136 -6.27 -6.59 -17.95
C GLU A 136 -4.85 -6.75 -18.51
N LEU A 137 -3.83 -6.36 -17.73
CA LEU A 137 -2.42 -6.47 -18.11
C LEU A 137 -1.99 -7.92 -18.38
N ILE A 138 -2.39 -8.85 -17.52
CA ILE A 138 -2.06 -10.27 -17.69
C ILE A 138 -2.75 -10.83 -18.94
N GLU A 139 -4.04 -10.53 -19.16
CA GLU A 139 -4.73 -10.95 -20.38
C GLU A 139 -4.07 -10.40 -21.65
N LYS A 140 -3.64 -9.13 -21.64
CA LYS A 140 -2.91 -8.53 -22.77
C LYS A 140 -1.59 -9.22 -23.06
N ILE A 141 -0.87 -9.73 -22.05
CA ILE A 141 0.32 -10.55 -22.25
C ILE A 141 -0.05 -11.93 -22.83
N LEU A 142 -1.13 -12.53 -22.34
CA LEU A 142 -1.62 -13.83 -22.80
C LEU A 142 -2.17 -13.80 -24.25
N GLU A 143 -2.55 -12.64 -24.77
CA GLU A 143 -2.92 -12.44 -26.18
C GLU A 143 -1.69 -12.39 -27.13
N LYS A 144 -0.47 -12.24 -26.60
CA LYS A 144 0.76 -12.14 -27.41
C LYS A 144 1.49 -13.47 -27.54
N GLU A 145 2.37 -13.52 -28.53
CA GLU A 145 3.26 -14.67 -28.77
C GLU A 145 4.20 -14.94 -27.58
N PRO A 146 4.62 -16.19 -27.33
CA PRO A 146 5.50 -16.53 -26.21
C PRO A 146 6.78 -15.69 -26.14
N GLU A 147 7.41 -15.44 -27.29
CA GLU A 147 8.65 -14.65 -27.37
C GLU A 147 8.46 -13.19 -26.88
N PHE A 148 7.25 -12.63 -27.05
CA PHE A 148 6.95 -11.30 -26.53
C PHE A 148 7.07 -11.27 -25.01
N PHE A 149 6.66 -12.34 -24.31
CA PHE A 149 6.71 -12.37 -22.84
C PHE A 149 8.16 -12.37 -22.32
N GLU A 150 9.06 -13.11 -22.96
CA GLU A 150 10.51 -13.10 -22.63
C GLU A 150 11.12 -11.70 -22.79
N GLN A 151 10.80 -11.03 -23.90
CA GLN A 151 11.25 -9.66 -24.18
C GLN A 151 10.63 -8.66 -23.19
N PHE A 152 9.37 -8.88 -22.83
CA PHE A 152 8.66 -8.05 -21.87
C PHE A 152 9.30 -8.14 -20.47
N VAL A 153 9.57 -9.35 -19.99
CA VAL A 153 10.26 -9.61 -18.73
C VAL A 153 11.63 -8.93 -18.72
N THR A 154 12.39 -9.07 -19.80
CA THR A 154 13.67 -8.38 -19.97
C THR A 154 13.53 -6.87 -19.81
N LYS A 155 12.54 -6.27 -20.50
CA LYS A 155 12.27 -4.82 -20.42
C LYS A 155 11.87 -4.39 -19.01
N LEU A 156 11.08 -5.20 -18.32
CA LEU A 156 10.67 -4.96 -16.94
C LEU A 156 11.89 -4.97 -16.00
N LEU A 157 12.72 -6.01 -16.08
CA LEU A 157 13.94 -6.11 -15.27
C LEU A 157 14.89 -4.93 -15.52
N ASN A 158 15.03 -4.50 -16.78
CA ASN A 158 15.83 -3.32 -17.12
C ASN A 158 15.27 -2.04 -16.50
N LYS A 159 13.93 -1.87 -16.49
CA LYS A 159 13.28 -0.73 -15.82
C LYS A 159 13.38 -0.78 -14.30
N MET A 160 13.55 -1.97 -13.72
CA MET A 160 13.82 -2.18 -12.30
C MET A 160 15.28 -1.88 -11.92
N GLY A 161 16.16 -1.68 -12.89
CA GLY A 161 17.59 -1.39 -12.69
C GLY A 161 18.53 -2.59 -12.88
N TYR A 162 18.00 -3.77 -13.22
CA TYR A 162 18.81 -4.93 -13.59
C TYR A 162 19.32 -4.79 -15.03
N GLY A 163 20.39 -5.48 -15.40
CA GLY A 163 20.87 -5.54 -16.79
C GLY A 163 21.51 -4.24 -17.31
N TYR A 164 21.73 -3.24 -16.46
CA TYR A 164 22.38 -1.98 -16.85
C TYR A 164 23.88 -2.21 -17.12
N LYS A 165 24.21 -2.61 -18.35
CA LYS A 165 25.56 -2.47 -18.92
C LYS A 165 25.50 -1.49 -20.09
N LEU A 166 26.54 -0.67 -20.23
CA LEU A 166 26.81 0.06 -21.47
C LEU A 166 27.07 -0.96 -22.60
N GLY A 167 26.02 -1.29 -23.37
CA GLY A 167 26.16 -1.95 -24.67
C GLY A 167 25.94 -3.48 -24.74
N GLU A 168 25.59 -4.18 -23.66
CA GLU A 168 25.28 -5.62 -23.72
C GLU A 168 23.80 -5.90 -23.47
N THR A 169 23.10 -6.34 -24.52
CA THR A 169 21.74 -6.87 -24.43
C THR A 169 21.77 -8.26 -23.79
N THR A 170 20.75 -8.57 -23.02
CA THR A 170 20.39 -9.89 -22.47
C THR A 170 20.76 -11.00 -23.44
N GLN A 171 21.64 -11.92 -23.02
CA GLN A 171 21.96 -13.09 -23.84
C GLN A 171 20.79 -14.06 -23.77
N LYS A 172 20.11 -14.28 -24.91
CA LYS A 172 19.16 -15.40 -25.03
C LYS A 172 19.96 -16.70 -24.97
N THR A 173 19.83 -17.42 -23.85
CA THR A 173 20.24 -18.82 -23.76
C THR A 173 19.09 -19.68 -24.23
N ARG A 174 19.31 -20.62 -25.15
CA ARG A 174 18.31 -21.63 -25.55
C ARG A 174 18.65 -22.97 -24.92
N ASP A 175 18.92 -22.97 -23.63
CA ASP A 175 19.44 -24.14 -22.93
C ASP A 175 18.61 -24.46 -21.69
N GLY A 176 18.08 -25.69 -21.63
CA GLY A 176 17.56 -26.32 -20.42
C GLY A 176 16.43 -25.62 -19.66
N GLY A 177 15.84 -24.55 -20.19
CA GLY A 177 14.79 -23.77 -19.52
C GLY A 177 15.23 -22.42 -18.94
N ILE A 178 16.38 -21.86 -19.33
CA ILE A 178 16.71 -20.45 -19.03
C ILE A 178 16.33 -19.61 -20.24
N ASP A 179 15.47 -18.61 -20.07
CA ASP A 179 15.01 -17.73 -21.16
C ASP A 179 15.89 -16.48 -21.30
N GLY A 180 16.60 -16.09 -20.23
CA GLY A 180 17.59 -15.01 -20.31
C GLY A 180 18.42 -14.81 -19.05
N VAL A 181 19.39 -13.90 -19.16
CA VAL A 181 20.33 -13.54 -18.09
C VAL A 181 20.48 -12.03 -18.00
N VAL A 182 20.35 -11.48 -16.79
CA VAL A 182 20.54 -10.05 -16.50
C VAL A 182 21.64 -9.86 -15.44
N ASN A 183 22.37 -8.75 -15.50
CA ASN A 183 23.31 -8.41 -14.43
C ASN A 183 22.56 -7.79 -13.24
N GLU A 184 22.95 -8.13 -12.03
CA GLU A 184 22.43 -7.49 -10.82
C GLU A 184 23.12 -6.16 -10.54
N ASP A 185 24.40 -6.08 -10.89
CA ASP A 185 25.23 -4.89 -10.72
C ASP A 185 25.75 -4.37 -12.07
N ILE A 186 26.13 -3.09 -12.08
CA ILE A 186 26.59 -2.38 -13.27
C ILE A 186 27.87 -3.01 -13.85
N LEU A 187 28.72 -3.58 -12.99
CA LEU A 187 30.02 -4.13 -13.38
C LEU A 187 29.89 -5.58 -13.90
N GLY A 188 28.77 -6.24 -13.62
CA GLY A 188 28.45 -7.59 -14.08
C GLY A 188 29.13 -8.70 -13.27
N PHE A 189 29.49 -8.44 -12.01
CA PHE A 189 30.04 -9.45 -11.11
C PHE A 189 29.00 -10.49 -10.69
N SER A 190 27.73 -10.08 -10.63
CA SER A 190 26.60 -10.95 -10.29
C SER A 190 25.58 -10.97 -11.41
N LYS A 191 25.20 -12.19 -11.81
CA LYS A 191 24.22 -12.46 -12.85
C LYS A 191 23.01 -13.15 -12.24
N ILE A 192 21.83 -12.75 -12.70
CA ILE A 192 20.55 -13.37 -12.37
C ILE A 192 20.07 -14.06 -13.64
N TYR A 193 19.85 -15.36 -13.53
CA TYR A 193 19.29 -16.18 -14.60
C TYR A 193 17.79 -16.24 -14.38
N PHE A 194 17.01 -16.08 -15.45
CA PHE A 194 15.56 -16.11 -15.32
C PHE A 194 14.89 -17.06 -16.32
N GLN A 195 13.74 -17.56 -15.90
CA GLN A 195 12.79 -18.30 -16.72
C GLN A 195 11.44 -17.58 -16.67
N ALA A 196 10.78 -17.46 -17.81
CA ALA A 196 9.53 -16.76 -18.03
C ALA A 196 8.50 -17.70 -18.67
N LYS A 197 7.61 -18.30 -17.86
CA LYS A 197 6.55 -19.19 -18.35
C LYS A 197 5.23 -18.46 -18.58
N ARG A 198 4.72 -18.54 -19.80
CA ARG A 198 3.42 -17.99 -20.17
C ARG A 198 2.34 -19.08 -20.08
N TYR A 199 1.68 -19.17 -18.93
CA TYR A 199 0.56 -20.09 -18.69
C TYR A 199 -0.74 -19.32 -18.42
N ARG A 200 -1.86 -19.82 -18.94
CA ARG A 200 -3.20 -19.25 -18.71
C ARG A 200 -3.80 -19.80 -17.42
N ASP A 201 -4.15 -21.09 -17.40
CA ASP A 201 -4.88 -21.69 -16.27
C ASP A 201 -4.03 -22.65 -15.42
N ASN A 202 -2.97 -23.21 -16.01
CA ASN A 202 -2.13 -24.17 -15.31
C ASN A 202 -1.23 -23.48 -14.30
N LYS A 203 -1.21 -23.98 -13.06
CA LYS A 203 -0.23 -23.56 -12.07
C LYS A 203 1.14 -24.11 -12.44
N VAL A 204 2.18 -23.36 -12.13
CA VAL A 204 3.57 -23.83 -12.23
C VAL A 204 3.81 -24.83 -11.10
N GLY A 205 4.19 -26.05 -11.47
CA GLY A 205 4.36 -27.16 -10.55
C GLY A 205 5.77 -27.29 -10.00
N ILE A 206 5.96 -28.17 -9.02
CA ILE A 206 7.27 -28.46 -8.43
C ILE A 206 8.29 -28.94 -9.47
N ASN A 207 7.85 -29.68 -10.49
CA ASN A 207 8.75 -30.21 -11.53
C ASN A 207 9.36 -29.10 -12.38
N ASP A 208 8.59 -28.05 -12.70
CA ASP A 208 9.09 -26.88 -13.43
C ASP A 208 10.21 -26.19 -12.62
N ILE A 209 9.99 -26.01 -11.31
CA ILE A 209 10.96 -25.39 -10.43
C ILE A 209 12.20 -26.27 -10.25
N LYS A 210 12.04 -27.57 -10.07
CA LYS A 210 13.15 -28.54 -9.97
C LYS A 210 14.02 -28.52 -11.22
N GLN A 211 13.39 -28.52 -12.40
CA GLN A 211 14.10 -28.44 -13.67
C GLN A 211 14.93 -27.16 -13.75
N PHE A 212 14.32 -26.00 -13.43
CA PHE A 212 15.02 -24.72 -13.43
C PHE A 212 16.21 -24.71 -12.45
N VAL A 213 16.00 -25.20 -11.22
CA VAL A 213 17.08 -25.31 -10.21
C VAL A 213 18.21 -26.21 -10.71
N GLY A 214 17.91 -27.33 -11.37
CA GLY A 214 18.92 -28.18 -12.01
C GLY A 214 19.76 -27.39 -13.02
N THR A 215 19.11 -26.65 -13.92
CA THR A 215 19.80 -25.82 -14.91
C THR A 215 20.65 -24.71 -14.26
N LEU A 216 20.22 -24.14 -13.13
CA LEU A 216 21.03 -23.17 -12.37
C LEU A 216 22.32 -23.80 -11.82
N VAL A 217 22.23 -25.03 -11.30
CA VAL A 217 23.40 -25.79 -10.82
C VAL A 217 24.37 -26.07 -11.96
N ASP A 218 23.86 -26.49 -13.12
CA ASP A 218 24.68 -26.76 -14.32
C ASP A 218 25.41 -25.50 -14.81
N LYS A 219 24.76 -24.33 -14.71
CA LYS A 219 25.36 -23.02 -15.01
C LYS A 219 26.20 -22.45 -13.88
N GLN A 220 26.37 -23.18 -12.77
CA GLN A 220 27.15 -22.78 -11.60
C GLN A 220 26.73 -21.42 -11.01
N THR A 221 25.43 -21.09 -11.10
CA THR A 221 24.86 -19.86 -10.55
C THR A 221 24.05 -20.15 -9.30
N LYS A 222 24.02 -19.17 -8.39
CA LYS A 222 23.26 -19.24 -7.13
C LYS A 222 22.04 -18.33 -7.13
N LYS A 223 21.75 -17.61 -8.22
CA LYS A 223 20.65 -16.64 -8.31
C LYS A 223 19.74 -16.97 -9.48
N GLY A 224 18.48 -17.26 -9.17
CA GLY A 224 17.45 -17.61 -10.13
C GLY A 224 16.19 -16.77 -9.94
N LEU A 225 15.56 -16.38 -11.03
CA LEU A 225 14.28 -15.70 -11.03
C LEU A 225 13.29 -16.47 -11.92
N PHE A 226 12.21 -16.98 -11.33
CA PHE A 226 11.17 -17.67 -12.08
C PHE A 226 9.94 -16.78 -12.16
N ILE A 227 9.53 -16.40 -13.37
CA ILE A 227 8.39 -15.52 -13.64
C ILE A 227 7.31 -16.29 -14.38
N THR A 228 6.05 -16.10 -14.00
CA THR A 228 4.92 -16.71 -14.69
C THR A 228 3.72 -15.76 -14.79
N THR A 229 2.93 -15.90 -15.86
CA THR A 229 1.61 -15.25 -15.98
C THR A 229 0.50 -16.00 -15.23
N SER A 230 0.83 -17.09 -14.54
CA SER A 230 -0.07 -17.88 -13.69
C SER A 230 0.35 -17.78 -12.21
N THR A 231 0.03 -18.80 -11.42
CA THR A 231 0.42 -18.94 -10.01
C THR A 231 1.26 -20.20 -9.80
N PHE A 232 1.95 -20.28 -8.67
CA PHE A 232 2.71 -21.46 -8.28
C PHE A 232 1.87 -22.39 -7.41
N SER A 233 2.13 -23.70 -7.46
CA SER A 233 1.57 -24.61 -6.46
C SER A 233 2.27 -24.44 -5.10
N ASP A 234 1.58 -24.79 -4.00
CA ASP A 234 2.15 -24.70 -2.65
C ASP A 234 3.43 -25.52 -2.52
N ASP A 235 3.49 -26.69 -3.18
CA ASP A 235 4.67 -27.55 -3.19
C ASP A 235 5.84 -26.92 -3.96
N ALA A 236 5.56 -26.16 -5.04
CA ALA A 236 6.58 -25.42 -5.77
C ALA A 236 7.17 -24.29 -4.91
N ILE A 237 6.32 -23.55 -4.19
CA ILE A 237 6.73 -22.49 -3.27
C ILE A 237 7.56 -23.06 -2.11
N LYS A 238 7.07 -24.13 -1.47
CA LYS A 238 7.81 -24.83 -0.39
C LYS A 238 9.18 -25.33 -0.88
N TYR A 239 9.22 -25.94 -2.06
CA TYR A 239 10.48 -26.43 -2.63
C TYR A 239 11.47 -25.30 -2.90
N ALA A 240 11.01 -24.17 -3.44
CA ALA A 240 11.85 -22.99 -3.68
C ALA A 240 12.40 -22.39 -2.38
N ASN A 241 11.55 -22.22 -1.36
CA ASN A 241 11.96 -21.67 -0.06
C ASN A 241 12.96 -22.56 0.69
N ASN A 242 12.93 -23.87 0.44
CA ASN A 242 13.85 -24.83 1.07
C ASN A 242 15.23 -24.90 0.39
N GLN A 243 15.47 -24.18 -0.72
CA GLN A 243 16.77 -24.15 -1.38
C GLN A 243 17.76 -23.25 -0.64
N VAL A 244 18.50 -23.79 0.32
CA VAL A 244 19.46 -23.03 1.12
C VAL A 244 20.67 -22.55 0.29
N ALA A 245 21.06 -23.29 -0.76
CA ALA A 245 22.24 -22.99 -1.57
C ALA A 245 21.99 -22.01 -2.73
N THR A 246 20.72 -21.78 -3.09
CA THR A 246 20.30 -21.01 -4.27
C THR A 246 19.25 -19.98 -3.87
N SER A 247 19.52 -18.70 -4.11
CA SER A 247 18.53 -17.63 -3.99
C SER A 247 17.59 -17.68 -5.19
N LEU A 248 16.48 -18.41 -5.04
CA LEU A 248 15.43 -18.52 -6.04
C LEU A 248 14.26 -17.60 -5.68
N VAL A 249 13.95 -16.65 -6.56
CA VAL A 249 12.79 -15.74 -6.41
C VAL A 249 11.69 -16.18 -7.37
N LEU A 250 10.47 -16.30 -6.85
CA LEU A 250 9.27 -16.62 -7.63
C LEU A 250 8.41 -15.36 -7.82
N VAL A 251 8.05 -15.07 -9.06
CA VAL A 251 7.20 -13.94 -9.44
C VAL A 251 5.98 -14.49 -10.17
N ASP A 252 4.83 -14.45 -9.51
CA ASP A 252 3.56 -14.89 -10.09
C ASP A 252 2.85 -13.74 -10.82
N LYS A 253 1.67 -14.01 -11.37
CA LYS A 253 0.86 -13.02 -12.09
C LYS A 253 0.57 -11.75 -11.30
N ASN A 254 0.38 -11.85 -9.98
CA ASN A 254 -0.01 -10.70 -9.16
C ASN A 254 1.22 -9.82 -8.93
N ILE A 255 2.34 -10.43 -8.50
CA ILE A 255 3.61 -9.72 -8.30
C ILE A 255 4.10 -9.12 -9.63
N LEU A 256 3.99 -9.88 -10.73
CA LEU A 256 4.33 -9.40 -12.07
C LEU A 256 3.55 -8.13 -12.42
N ALA A 257 2.23 -8.17 -12.29
CA ALA A 257 1.38 -7.02 -12.63
C ALA A 257 1.63 -5.82 -11.70
N ASP A 258 1.88 -6.05 -10.41
CA ASP A 258 2.32 -5.00 -9.46
C ASP A 258 3.64 -4.34 -9.92
N LEU A 259 4.61 -5.14 -10.35
CA LEU A 259 5.88 -4.63 -10.88
C LEU A 259 5.66 -3.84 -12.18
N MET A 260 4.78 -4.30 -13.07
CA MET A 260 4.43 -3.59 -14.30
C MET A 260 3.86 -2.19 -13.99
N ILE A 261 2.92 -2.10 -13.05
CA ILE A 261 2.30 -0.83 -12.63
C ILE A 261 3.30 0.08 -11.92
N LYS A 262 4.14 -0.49 -11.04
CA LYS A 262 5.15 0.24 -10.27
C LYS A 262 6.22 0.85 -11.16
N TYR A 263 6.78 0.07 -12.09
CA TYR A 263 7.87 0.48 -12.98
C TYR A 263 7.38 1.05 -14.32
N LYS A 264 6.07 1.25 -14.47
CA LYS A 264 5.42 1.85 -15.64
C LYS A 264 5.77 1.12 -16.95
N VAL A 265 5.69 -0.21 -16.93
CA VAL A 265 5.95 -1.05 -18.10
C VAL A 265 4.65 -1.64 -18.60
N GLY A 266 4.26 -1.30 -19.84
CA GLY A 266 2.97 -1.71 -20.41
C GLY A 266 1.78 -0.89 -19.91
N VAL A 267 2.01 0.15 -19.09
CA VAL A 267 0.99 1.07 -18.58
C VAL A 267 1.38 2.52 -18.84
N GLN A 268 0.39 3.41 -18.79
CA GLN A 268 0.57 4.86 -18.83
C GLN A 268 -0.29 5.54 -17.76
N ILE A 269 0.08 6.74 -17.34
CA ILE A 269 -0.73 7.53 -16.41
C ILE A 269 -1.98 8.01 -17.17
N LYS A 270 -3.15 7.62 -16.68
CA LYS A 270 -4.45 8.03 -17.26
C LYS A 270 -4.90 9.40 -16.76
N GLU A 271 -4.71 9.69 -15.48
CA GLU A 271 -5.17 10.91 -14.80
C GLU A 271 -4.32 11.16 -13.54
N ILE A 272 -4.21 12.43 -13.13
CA ILE A 272 -3.63 12.85 -11.85
C ILE A 272 -4.74 13.51 -11.03
N LYS A 273 -4.92 13.08 -9.78
CA LYS A 273 -5.88 13.67 -8.83
C LYS A 273 -5.14 14.40 -7.71
N GLU A 274 -5.40 15.69 -7.55
CA GLU A 274 -4.75 16.54 -6.54
C GLU A 274 -5.63 16.71 -5.29
N ILE A 275 -5.01 16.67 -4.10
CA ILE A 275 -5.68 16.89 -2.82
C ILE A 275 -5.03 18.11 -2.16
N CYS A 276 -5.80 19.18 -1.99
CA CYS A 276 -5.31 20.42 -1.38
C CYS A 276 -5.57 20.43 0.13
N GLN A 277 -4.71 21.14 0.86
CA GLN A 277 -4.90 21.48 2.27
C GLN A 277 -4.71 22.98 2.46
N ILE A 278 -5.31 23.54 3.51
CA ILE A 278 -5.11 24.95 3.86
C ILE A 278 -3.64 25.15 4.22
N ASP A 279 -2.99 26.06 3.51
CA ASP A 279 -1.71 26.64 3.90
C ASP A 279 -1.97 27.67 5.00
N ASN A 280 -1.68 27.31 6.26
CA ASN A 280 -1.94 28.22 7.37
C ASN A 280 -0.91 29.34 7.42
N ASP A 281 0.31 29.12 6.90
CA ASP A 281 1.37 30.14 6.91
C ASP A 281 0.96 31.32 6.02
N PHE A 282 0.31 31.06 4.89
CA PHE A 282 -0.23 32.09 4.01
C PHE A 282 -1.28 33.01 4.68
N PHE A 283 -2.11 32.48 5.59
CA PHE A 283 -3.20 33.24 6.23
C PHE A 283 -2.81 33.88 7.57
N GLU A 284 -1.68 33.51 8.16
CA GLU A 284 -1.19 34.07 9.42
C GLU A 284 -0.44 35.41 9.20
N GLY A 285 0.03 35.67 7.97
CA GLY A 285 0.75 36.90 7.61
C GLY A 285 2.14 36.97 8.22
N ASP A 286 3.08 37.64 7.55
CA ASP A 286 4.33 38.05 8.19
C ASP A 286 3.97 39.23 9.11
N GLU A 287 3.86 38.99 10.42
CA GLU A 287 3.80 40.08 11.44
C GLU A 287 5.08 40.94 11.41
#